data_AF-A0A2X1JXN1-F1
#
_entry.id   AF-A0A2X1JXN1-F1
#
_cell.length_a   1.000
_cell.length_b   1.000
_cell.length_c   1.000
_cell.angle_alpha   90.00
_cell.angle_beta   90.00
_cell.angle_gamma   90.00
#
_symmetry.space_group_name_H-M   'P 1'
#
loop_
_entity.id
_entity.type
_entity.pdbx_description
1 polymer ?
#
loop_
_entity_poly.entity_id
_entity_poly.type
_entity_poly.pdbx_seq_one_letter_code
_entity_poly.pdbx_strand_id
1 'polypeptide(L)'
;MVTNLSVYGTSFPSALGNGGGGDLRAAGAGCIANGSLDLGRFAFGGIVAMFSGYAYARLGASYPSNGGIIDFFRRGLGNGVFSLALSLLYLLTLAVSIAMVARAFGAYAVQFLHEGSQEEHLILLYALGIIAVMTLFNSLSNHAVGRLEVILVGIKMMILLLLIIAGVWSLQPAHISVSAPPAPVRSSPVSG
;
A
#
# COMPACT_ATOMS: atom_id res chain seq x y z
N MET A 1 29.53 6.64 27.45
CA MET A 1 29.63 5.56 26.45
C MET A 1 28.33 4.77 26.52
N VAL A 2 27.70 4.42 25.40
CA VAL A 2 26.31 3.89 25.24
C VAL A 2 25.22 4.96 25.02
N THR A 3 25.32 5.68 23.90
CA THR A 3 24.15 6.30 23.24
C THR A 3 24.42 6.29 21.73
N ASN A 4 24.07 5.20 21.04
CA ASN A 4 23.74 5.14 19.59
C ASN A 4 23.75 3.70 19.05
N LEU A 5 22.82 2.85 19.53
CA LEU A 5 22.52 1.58 18.84
C LEU A 5 21.07 1.11 19.09
N SER A 6 20.12 2.03 19.21
CA SER A 6 18.70 1.68 19.47
C SER A 6 17.70 2.26 18.46
N VAL A 7 18.13 3.17 17.57
CA VAL A 7 17.21 3.85 16.64
C VAL A 7 17.09 3.14 15.28
N TYR A 8 18.08 2.35 14.86
CA TYR A 8 18.02 1.64 13.58
C TYR A 8 17.35 0.25 13.65
N GLY A 9 17.19 -0.34 14.85
CA GLY A 9 16.70 -1.71 15.00
C GLY A 9 15.23 -1.86 15.41
N THR A 10 14.60 -0.80 15.93
CA THR A 10 13.26 -0.88 16.54
C THR A 10 12.14 -0.32 15.66
N SER A 11 12.47 0.51 14.67
CA SER A 11 11.49 1.11 13.75
C SER A 11 11.09 0.20 12.59
N PHE A 12 11.89 -0.81 12.24
CA PHE A 12 11.54 -1.77 11.18
C PHE A 12 10.52 -2.84 11.62
N PRO A 13 10.63 -3.48 12.82
CA PRO A 13 9.64 -4.48 13.23
C PRO A 13 8.31 -3.88 13.69
N SER A 14 8.29 -2.64 14.22
CA SER A 14 7.04 -1.97 14.63
C SER A 14 6.26 -1.36 13.45
N ALA A 15 6.94 -1.03 12.34
CA ALA A 15 6.29 -0.69 11.07
C ALA A 15 5.66 -1.92 10.38
N LEU A 16 6.23 -3.12 10.56
CA LEU A 16 5.66 -4.37 10.07
C LEU A 16 4.53 -4.90 10.96
N GLY A 17 4.51 -4.57 12.25
CA GLY A 17 3.45 -4.94 13.19
C GLY A 17 2.15 -4.14 13.02
N ASN A 18 2.17 -3.01 12.31
CA ASN A 18 0.99 -2.19 12.06
C ASN A 18 0.40 -2.44 10.67
N GLY A 19 0.15 -3.71 10.34
CA GLY A 19 -0.46 -4.12 9.07
C GLY A 19 -1.88 -3.56 8.94
N GLY A 20 -2.04 -2.41 8.30
CA GLY A 20 -3.34 -1.80 8.00
C GLY A 20 -3.42 -0.30 8.29
N GLY A 21 -2.80 0.23 9.35
CA GLY A 21 -2.94 1.65 9.72
C GLY A 21 -1.92 2.62 9.10
N GLY A 22 -0.98 2.09 8.30
CA GLY A 22 0.32 2.73 8.04
C GLY A 22 0.55 3.36 6.66
N ASP A 23 -0.37 3.35 5.71
CA ASP A 23 0.07 3.58 4.31
C ASP A 23 0.58 5.01 4.01
N LEU A 24 -0.13 6.07 4.40
CA LEU A 24 0.38 7.45 4.21
C LEU A 24 1.20 7.96 5.40
N ARG A 25 0.84 7.55 6.63
CA ARG A 25 1.52 8.02 7.85
C ARG A 25 2.88 7.36 8.03
N ALA A 26 2.99 6.05 7.80
CA ALA A 26 4.28 5.37 7.85
C ALA A 26 5.13 5.68 6.62
N ALA A 27 4.53 5.91 5.44
CA ALA A 27 5.28 6.44 4.29
C ALA A 27 5.86 7.83 4.61
N GLY A 28 5.06 8.74 5.17
CA GLY A 28 5.53 10.05 5.64
C GLY A 28 6.65 9.93 6.66
N ALA A 29 6.49 9.08 7.68
CA ALA A 29 7.51 8.79 8.69
C ALA A 29 8.79 8.15 8.10
N GLY A 30 8.65 7.33 7.06
CA GLY A 30 9.75 6.73 6.31
C GLY A 30 10.58 7.77 5.60
N CYS A 31 9.93 8.72 4.90
CA CYS A 31 10.61 9.79 4.17
C CYS A 31 11.44 10.70 5.08
N ILE A 32 10.96 11.00 6.28
CA ILE A 32 11.73 11.76 7.29
C ILE A 32 12.90 10.95 7.86
N ALA A 33 12.80 9.61 7.89
CA ALA A 33 13.84 8.74 8.45
C ALA A 33 14.94 8.36 7.44
N ASN A 34 14.60 8.17 6.16
CA ASN A 34 15.53 7.63 5.14
C ASN A 34 15.87 8.61 4.01
N GLY A 35 15.28 9.80 4.00
CA GLY A 35 15.60 10.88 3.06
C GLY A 35 15.63 10.41 1.60
N SER A 36 16.73 10.69 0.89
CA SER A 36 16.90 10.45 -0.55
C SER A 36 16.76 8.98 -0.99
N LEU A 37 16.91 8.01 -0.09
CA LEU A 37 16.79 6.57 -0.41
C LEU A 37 15.35 6.17 -0.74
N ASP A 38 14.35 6.88 -0.21
CA ASP A 38 12.95 6.58 -0.45
C ASP A 38 12.47 7.04 -1.82
N LEU A 39 13.08 8.09 -2.39
CA LEU A 39 12.75 8.55 -3.74
C LEU A 39 13.13 7.48 -4.80
N GLY A 40 14.28 6.82 -4.63
CA GLY A 40 14.69 5.74 -5.53
C GLY A 40 13.75 4.52 -5.46
N ARG A 41 13.30 4.14 -4.26
CA ARG A 41 12.33 3.05 -4.05
C ARG A 41 10.96 3.39 -4.65
N PHE A 42 10.50 4.62 -4.45
CA PHE A 42 9.24 5.11 -5.01
C PHE A 42 9.29 5.12 -6.54
N ALA A 43 10.36 5.66 -7.14
CA ALA A 43 10.52 5.70 -8.59
C ALA A 43 10.57 4.29 -9.19
N PHE A 44 11.33 3.37 -8.58
CA PHE A 44 11.39 1.98 -9.03
C PHE A 44 10.03 1.28 -8.92
N GLY A 45 9.32 1.46 -7.80
CA GLY A 45 7.96 0.96 -7.62
C GLY A 45 6.97 1.49 -8.66
N GLY A 46 7.07 2.78 -9.00
CA GLY A 46 6.28 3.40 -10.07
C GLY A 46 6.54 2.80 -11.45
N ILE A 47 7.81 2.56 -11.81
CA ILE A 47 8.19 1.92 -13.08
C ILE A 47 7.61 0.51 -13.15
N VAL A 48 7.81 -0.31 -12.10
CA VAL A 48 7.28 -1.68 -12.04
C VAL A 48 5.75 -1.67 -12.16
N ALA A 49 5.06 -0.77 -11.43
CA ALA A 49 3.62 -0.63 -11.50
C ALA A 49 3.13 -0.22 -12.89
N MET A 50 3.86 0.65 -13.60
CA MET A 50 3.52 1.08 -14.96
C MET A 50 3.60 -0.09 -15.94
N PHE A 51 4.67 -0.90 -15.88
CA PHE A 51 4.81 -2.10 -16.70
C PHE A 51 3.72 -3.14 -16.39
N SER A 52 3.43 -3.40 -15.11
CA SER A 52 2.36 -4.33 -14.69
C SER A 52 0.98 -3.85 -15.16
N GLY A 53 0.67 -2.56 -14.97
CA GLY A 53 -0.60 -1.97 -15.41
C GLY A 53 -0.79 -2.03 -16.92
N TYR A 54 0.26 -1.73 -17.69
CA TYR A 54 0.22 -1.81 -19.15
C TYR A 54 0.00 -3.25 -19.65
N ALA A 55 0.70 -4.23 -19.05
CA ALA A 55 0.51 -5.63 -19.40
C ALA A 55 -0.94 -6.08 -19.16
N TYR A 56 -1.53 -5.73 -18.01
CA TYR A 56 -2.93 -6.06 -17.70
C TYR A 56 -3.93 -5.35 -18.61
N ALA A 57 -3.72 -4.06 -18.90
CA ALA A 57 -4.59 -3.31 -19.81
C ALA A 57 -4.59 -3.92 -21.22
N ARG A 58 -3.41 -4.30 -21.73
CA ARG A 58 -3.27 -4.95 -23.05
C ARG A 58 -3.89 -6.35 -23.06
N LEU A 59 -3.74 -7.13 -21.99
CA LEU A 59 -4.38 -8.45 -21.87
C LEU A 59 -5.91 -8.34 -21.86
N GLY A 60 -6.45 -7.38 -21.09
CA GLY A 60 -7.88 -7.11 -21.01
C GLY A 60 -8.48 -6.66 -22.35
N ALA A 61 -7.75 -5.86 -23.13
CA ALA A 61 -8.17 -5.44 -24.46
C ALA A 61 -8.11 -6.56 -25.51
N SER A 62 -7.12 -7.45 -25.40
CA SER A 62 -6.91 -8.55 -26.36
C SER A 62 -7.88 -9.72 -26.15
N TYR A 63 -8.32 -9.93 -24.91
CA TYR A 63 -9.21 -11.02 -24.52
C TYR A 63 -10.38 -10.50 -23.68
N PRO A 64 -11.40 -9.91 -24.30
CA PRO A 64 -12.62 -9.53 -23.60
C PRO A 64 -13.32 -10.81 -23.11
N SER A 65 -13.23 -11.07 -21.81
CA SER A 65 -13.83 -12.22 -21.15
C SER A 65 -14.58 -11.77 -19.90
N ASN A 66 -15.74 -12.37 -19.64
CA ASN A 66 -16.53 -12.15 -18.43
C ASN A 66 -15.87 -12.74 -17.17
N GLY A 67 -14.79 -13.53 -17.30
CA GLY A 67 -14.13 -14.23 -16.19
C GLY A 67 -12.90 -13.52 -15.57
N GLY A 68 -12.48 -12.38 -16.12
CA GLY A 68 -11.35 -11.61 -15.60
C GLY A 68 -10.00 -12.33 -15.61
N ILE A 69 -9.10 -11.96 -14.68
CA ILE A 69 -7.72 -12.46 -14.59
C ILE A 69 -7.62 -14.00 -14.48
N ILE A 70 -8.58 -14.63 -13.81
CA ILE A 70 -8.62 -16.09 -13.64
C ILE A 70 -8.78 -16.80 -14.98
N ASP A 71 -9.53 -16.21 -15.91
CA ASP A 71 -9.70 -16.77 -17.26
C ASP A 71 -8.42 -16.65 -18.09
N PHE A 72 -7.60 -15.62 -17.83
CA PHE A 72 -6.26 -15.50 -18.44
C PHE A 72 -5.31 -16.60 -17.96
N PHE A 73 -5.37 -16.98 -16.68
CA PHE A 73 -4.58 -18.11 -16.18
C PHE A 73 -4.99 -19.44 -16.81
N ARG A 74 -6.29 -19.67 -17.02
CA ARG A 74 -6.79 -20.89 -17.67
C ARG A 74 -6.39 -20.96 -19.14
N ARG A 75 -6.43 -19.84 -19.85
CA ARG A 75 -6.05 -19.77 -21.27
C ARG A 75 -4.54 -19.86 -21.48
N GLY A 76 -3.75 -19.19 -20.64
CA GLY A 76 -2.29 -19.14 -20.78
C GLY A 76 -1.57 -20.40 -20.30
N LEU A 77 -2.08 -21.06 -19.25
CA LEU A 77 -1.43 -22.22 -18.62
C LEU A 77 -2.21 -23.53 -18.80
N GLY A 78 -3.35 -23.49 -19.49
CA GLY A 78 -4.24 -24.62 -19.69
C GLY A 78 -5.12 -24.93 -18.47
N ASN A 79 -6.03 -25.89 -18.65
CA ASN A 79 -6.86 -26.41 -17.56
C ASN A 79 -6.06 -27.45 -16.75
N GLY A 80 -5.38 -27.00 -15.71
CA GLY A 80 -4.62 -27.86 -14.81
C GLY A 80 -4.56 -27.34 -13.38
N VAL A 81 -4.01 -28.17 -12.49
CA VAL A 81 -3.82 -27.86 -11.05
C VAL A 81 -3.02 -26.56 -10.87
N PHE A 82 -2.09 -26.26 -11.79
CA PHE A 82 -1.28 -25.05 -11.73
C PHE A 82 -2.09 -23.77 -11.94
N SER A 83 -3.00 -23.75 -12.93
CA SER A 83 -3.91 -22.62 -13.17
C SER A 83 -4.89 -22.41 -12.01
N LEU A 84 -5.37 -23.51 -11.42
CA LEU A 84 -6.17 -23.48 -10.19
C LEU A 84 -5.39 -22.88 -9.01
N ALA A 85 -4.15 -23.32 -8.80
CA ALA A 85 -3.28 -22.83 -7.73
C ALA A 85 -3.01 -21.32 -7.87
N LEU A 86 -2.68 -20.84 -9.07
CA LEU A 86 -2.50 -19.40 -9.34
C LEU A 86 -3.79 -18.60 -9.07
N SER A 87 -4.94 -19.14 -9.46
CA SER A 87 -6.24 -18.50 -9.23
C SER A 87 -6.56 -18.39 -7.74
N LEU A 88 -6.28 -19.43 -6.96
CA LEU A 88 -6.45 -19.42 -5.50
C LEU A 88 -5.48 -18.46 -4.81
N LEU A 89 -4.21 -18.44 -5.24
CA LEU A 89 -3.21 -17.49 -4.74
C LEU A 89 -3.63 -16.04 -5.04
N TYR A 90 -4.17 -15.78 -6.23
CA TYR A 90 -4.71 -14.48 -6.60
C TYR A 90 -5.89 -14.09 -5.70
N LEU A 91 -6.85 -14.99 -5.50
CA LEU A 91 -8.01 -14.74 -4.64
C LEU A 91 -7.59 -14.49 -3.18
N LEU A 92 -6.63 -15.27 -2.68
CA LEU A 92 -6.07 -15.10 -1.34
C LEU A 92 -5.38 -13.74 -1.21
N THR A 93 -4.58 -13.34 -2.20
CA THR A 93 -3.93 -12.03 -2.22
C THR A 93 -4.98 -10.91 -2.19
N LEU A 94 -6.05 -11.05 -2.97
CA LEU A 94 -7.15 -10.08 -3.01
C LEU A 94 -7.89 -9.99 -1.67
N ALA A 95 -8.13 -11.13 -1.02
CA ALA A 95 -8.74 -11.17 0.32
C ALA A 95 -7.85 -10.48 1.37
N VAL A 96 -6.54 -10.74 1.36
CA VAL A 96 -5.57 -10.09 2.25
C VAL A 96 -5.52 -8.58 2.00
N SER A 97 -5.55 -8.14 0.74
CA SER A 97 -5.59 -6.72 0.40
C SER A 97 -6.84 -6.03 0.95
N ILE A 98 -8.02 -6.65 0.82
CA ILE A 98 -9.27 -6.11 1.38
C ILE A 98 -9.19 -6.03 2.90
N ALA A 99 -8.63 -7.06 3.56
CA ALA A 99 -8.47 -7.08 5.01
C ALA A 99 -7.52 -5.97 5.51
N MET A 100 -6.39 -5.74 4.82
CA MET A 100 -5.48 -4.65 5.15
C MET A 100 -6.15 -3.28 5.05
N VAL A 101 -6.87 -3.03 3.95
CA VAL A 101 -7.60 -1.78 3.74
C VAL A 101 -8.71 -1.60 4.78
N ALA A 102 -9.47 -2.65 5.10
CA ALA A 102 -10.51 -2.60 6.12
C ALA A 102 -9.95 -2.32 7.51
N ARG A 103 -8.79 -2.90 7.86
CA ARG A 103 -8.09 -2.60 9.13
C ARG A 103 -7.65 -1.13 9.18
N ALA A 104 -7.22 -0.56 8.05
CA ALA A 104 -6.94 0.88 7.94
C ALA A 104 -8.15 1.72 8.33
N PHE A 105 -9.29 1.44 7.69
CA PHE A 105 -10.54 2.15 7.96
C PHE A 105 -11.04 1.94 9.39
N GLY A 106 -10.91 0.73 9.94
CA GLY A 106 -11.22 0.44 11.33
C GLY A 106 -10.36 1.28 12.29
N ALA A 107 -9.05 1.41 12.01
CA ALA A 107 -8.15 2.23 12.81
C ALA A 107 -8.53 3.73 12.74
N TYR A 108 -8.92 4.22 11.57
CA TYR A 108 -9.44 5.58 11.44
C TYR A 108 -10.76 5.77 12.21
N ALA A 109 -11.70 4.82 12.10
CA ALA A 109 -12.99 4.90 12.78
C ALA A 109 -12.84 4.96 14.31
N VAL A 110 -11.96 4.13 14.89
CA VAL A 110 -11.69 4.14 16.35
C VAL A 110 -11.09 5.48 16.78
N GLN A 111 -10.18 6.06 16.01
CA GLN A 111 -9.60 7.36 16.34
C GLN A 111 -10.62 8.50 16.34
N PHE A 112 -11.65 8.45 15.49
CA PHE A 112 -12.71 9.45 15.47
C PHE A 112 -13.79 9.23 16.54
N LEU A 113 -14.16 7.98 16.84
CA LEU A 113 -15.31 7.67 17.71
C LEU A 113 -14.95 7.49 19.19
N HIS A 114 -13.70 7.13 19.51
CA HIS A 114 -13.30 6.77 20.89
C HIS A 114 -12.15 7.63 21.43
N GLU A 115 -11.99 8.87 20.93
CA GLU A 115 -11.00 9.85 21.41
C GLU A 115 -9.58 9.29 21.62
N GLY A 116 -9.17 8.33 20.80
CA GLY A 116 -7.83 7.74 20.85
C GLY A 116 -7.64 6.52 21.75
N SER A 117 -8.71 5.82 22.18
CA SER A 117 -8.52 4.47 22.75
C SER A 117 -7.93 3.54 21.69
N GLN A 118 -6.72 3.03 21.93
CA GLN A 118 -5.97 2.17 20.99
C GLN A 118 -6.27 0.68 21.25
N GLU A 119 -7.53 0.34 21.53
CA GLU A 119 -7.89 -1.06 21.75
C GLU A 119 -7.95 -1.80 20.41
N GLU A 120 -7.00 -2.71 20.21
CA GLU A 120 -6.87 -3.49 18.98
C GLU A 120 -8.14 -4.28 18.66
N HIS A 121 -8.84 -4.79 19.68
CA HIS A 121 -10.10 -5.50 19.53
C HIS A 121 -11.20 -4.64 18.89
N LEU A 122 -11.28 -3.35 19.22
CA LEU A 122 -12.25 -2.43 18.62
C LEU A 122 -11.92 -2.19 17.15
N ILE A 123 -10.64 -2.00 16.82
CA ILE A 123 -10.19 -1.81 15.42
C ILE A 123 -10.59 -3.01 14.56
N LEU A 124 -10.33 -4.23 15.03
CA LEU A 124 -10.72 -5.44 14.31
C LEU A 124 -12.24 -5.59 14.21
N LEU A 125 -12.99 -5.22 15.25
CA LEU A 125 -14.46 -5.27 15.23
C LEU A 125 -15.04 -4.32 14.18
N TYR A 126 -14.54 -3.08 14.10
CA TYR A 126 -14.93 -2.13 13.06
C TYR A 126 -14.52 -2.60 11.66
N ALA A 127 -13.30 -3.13 11.51
CA ALA A 127 -12.84 -3.68 10.23
C ALA A 127 -13.72 -4.85 9.75
N LEU A 128 -14.07 -5.78 10.65
CA LEU A 128 -14.94 -6.90 10.33
C LEU A 128 -16.35 -6.44 9.98
N GLY A 129 -16.89 -5.45 10.71
CA GLY A 129 -18.18 -4.82 10.41
C GLY A 129 -18.21 -4.18 9.02
N ILE A 130 -17.15 -3.44 8.64
CA ILE A 130 -17.03 -2.82 7.32
C ILE A 130 -16.98 -3.88 6.22
N ILE A 131 -16.18 -4.94 6.39
CA ILE A 131 -16.10 -6.05 5.41
C ILE A 131 -17.46 -6.73 5.28
N ALA A 132 -18.14 -7.03 6.39
CA ALA A 132 -19.44 -7.70 6.38
C ALA A 132 -20.51 -6.86 5.65
N VAL A 133 -20.61 -5.57 5.96
CA VAL A 133 -21.53 -4.64 5.29
C VAL A 133 -21.21 -4.55 3.79
N MET A 134 -19.93 -4.39 3.43
CA MET A 134 -19.55 -4.30 2.02
C MET A 134 -19.78 -5.60 1.25
N THR A 135 -19.54 -6.75 1.87
CA THR A 135 -19.81 -8.05 1.27
C THR A 135 -21.30 -8.25 1.03
N LEU A 136 -22.15 -7.84 2.00
CA LEU A 136 -23.60 -7.88 1.86
C LEU A 136 -24.07 -7.01 0.69
N PHE A 137 -23.58 -5.76 0.62
CA PHE A 137 -23.88 -4.84 -0.48
C PHE A 137 -23.39 -5.37 -1.83
N ASN A 138 -22.18 -5.94 -1.86
CA ASN A 138 -21.61 -6.54 -3.07
C ASN A 138 -22.45 -7.71 -3.58
N SER A 139 -23.01 -8.54 -2.68
CA SER A 139 -23.89 -9.65 -3.04
C SER A 139 -25.27 -9.21 -3.54
N LEU A 140 -25.80 -8.09 -3.05
CA LEU A 140 -27.12 -7.56 -3.44
C LEU A 140 -27.07 -6.76 -4.74
N SER A 141 -25.98 -6.02 -4.98
CA SER A 141 -25.89 -5.10 -6.12
C SER A 141 -24.49 -5.04 -6.71
N ASN A 142 -24.13 -6.10 -7.43
CA ASN A 142 -22.90 -6.17 -8.22
C ASN A 142 -22.81 -5.07 -9.30
N HIS A 143 -23.91 -4.73 -9.98
CA HIS A 143 -23.95 -3.67 -10.98
C HIS A 143 -23.73 -2.26 -10.41
N ALA A 144 -24.27 -1.96 -9.22
CA ALA A 144 -24.08 -0.65 -8.60
C ALA A 144 -22.65 -0.50 -8.05
N VAL A 145 -22.11 -1.55 -7.42
CA VAL A 145 -20.74 -1.54 -6.89
C VAL A 145 -19.72 -1.35 -8.03
N GLY A 146 -19.88 -2.03 -9.16
CA GLY A 146 -18.99 -1.84 -10.31
C GLY A 146 -19.01 -0.41 -10.88
N ARG A 147 -20.17 0.25 -10.91
CA ARG A 147 -20.27 1.66 -11.34
C ARG A 147 -19.61 2.60 -10.33
N LEU A 148 -19.81 2.35 -9.04
CA LEU A 148 -19.16 3.11 -7.96
C LEU A 148 -17.65 2.94 -8.01
N GLU A 149 -17.14 1.75 -8.30
CA GLU A 149 -15.71 1.51 -8.45
C GLU A 149 -15.10 2.41 -9.54
N VAL A 150 -15.70 2.46 -10.73
CA VAL A 150 -15.22 3.32 -11.82
C VAL A 150 -15.26 4.79 -11.43
N ILE A 151 -16.32 5.24 -10.76
CA ILE A 151 -16.45 6.62 -10.27
C ILE A 151 -15.36 6.93 -9.23
N LEU A 152 -15.17 6.06 -8.23
CA LEU A 152 -14.14 6.21 -7.19
C LEU A 152 -12.73 6.21 -7.78
N VAL A 153 -12.48 5.37 -8.79
CA VAL A 153 -11.21 5.36 -9.54
C VAL A 153 -11.00 6.68 -10.29
N GLY A 154 -12.04 7.27 -10.87
CA GLY A 154 -11.94 8.59 -11.50
C GLY A 154 -11.62 9.69 -10.47
N ILE A 155 -12.34 9.69 -9.35
CA ILE A 155 -12.14 10.67 -8.27
C ILE A 155 -10.73 10.57 -7.68
N LYS A 156 -10.21 9.37 -7.39
CA LYS A 156 -8.86 9.22 -6.83
C LYS A 156 -7.78 9.74 -7.79
N MET A 157 -7.95 9.52 -9.10
CA MET A 157 -7.02 10.02 -10.10
C MET A 157 -7.07 11.55 -10.19
N MET A 158 -8.26 12.14 -10.07
CA MET A 158 -8.42 13.60 -10.01
C MET A 158 -7.71 14.19 -8.78
N ILE A 159 -7.90 13.61 -7.60
CA ILE A 159 -7.25 14.06 -6.36
C ILE A 159 -5.73 13.96 -6.51
N LEU A 160 -5.21 12.85 -7.04
CA LEU A 160 -3.77 12.68 -7.26
C LEU A 160 -3.21 13.74 -8.21
N LEU A 161 -3.92 14.04 -9.31
CA LEU A 161 -3.51 15.09 -10.24
C LEU A 161 -3.44 16.46 -9.55
N LEU A 162 -4.44 16.80 -8.75
CA LEU A 162 -4.46 18.05 -7.97
C LEU A 162 -3.30 18.10 -6.97
N LEU A 163 -3.00 16.99 -6.29
CA LEU A 163 -1.86 16.92 -5.37
C LEU A 163 -0.52 17.08 -6.09
N ILE A 164 -0.37 16.54 -7.30
CA ILE A 164 0.84 16.75 -8.12
C ILE A 164 0.98 18.24 -8.45
N ILE A 165 -0.09 18.89 -8.91
CA ILE A 165 -0.07 20.32 -9.27
C ILE A 165 0.26 21.18 -8.03
N ALA A 166 -0.44 20.95 -6.92
CA ALA A 166 -0.19 21.66 -5.66
C ALA A 166 1.22 21.39 -5.11
N GLY A 167 1.70 20.15 -5.24
CA GLY A 167 3.05 19.76 -4.86
C GLY A 167 4.09 20.55 -5.65
N VAL A 168 4.00 20.57 -6.98
CA VAL A 168 4.92 21.32 -7.85
C VAL A 168 4.94 22.81 -7.52
N TRP A 169 3.80 23.41 -7.16
CA TRP A 169 3.72 24.81 -6.73
C TRP A 169 4.31 25.07 -5.34
N SER A 170 4.28 24.07 -4.47
CA SER A 170 4.81 24.13 -3.11
C SER A 170 6.26 23.62 -3.01
N LEU A 171 6.96 23.38 -4.13
CA LEU A 171 8.38 23.01 -4.13
C LEU A 171 9.23 24.28 -3.90
N GLN A 172 9.70 24.51 -2.66
CA GLN A 172 10.80 25.44 -2.39
C GLN A 172 12.13 24.82 -2.84
N PRO A 173 12.88 25.42 -3.79
CA PRO A 173 14.17 24.90 -4.30
C PRO A 173 15.29 24.79 -3.25
N ALA A 174 15.09 25.32 -2.05
CA ALA A 174 16.12 25.49 -1.02
C ALA A 174 16.41 24.22 -0.17
N HIS A 175 15.67 23.13 -0.34
CA HIS A 175 15.81 21.90 0.47
C HIS A 175 16.36 20.67 -0.29
N ILE A 176 16.89 20.85 -1.50
CA ILE A 176 17.56 19.77 -2.27
C ILE A 176 19.02 19.64 -1.81
N SER A 177 19.23 19.37 -0.52
CA SER A 177 20.55 19.01 0.00
C SER A 177 20.68 17.50 -0.09
N VAL A 178 21.47 17.01 -1.04
CA VAL A 178 21.93 15.60 -1.02
C VAL A 178 22.87 15.48 0.17
N SER A 179 22.34 15.17 1.35
CA SER A 179 23.19 14.86 2.50
C SER A 179 23.92 13.56 2.18
N ALA A 180 25.25 13.66 2.07
CA ALA A 180 26.12 12.52 1.83
C ALA A 180 25.88 11.43 2.89
N PRO A 181 26.06 10.14 2.54
CA PRO A 181 26.05 9.05 3.51
C PRO A 181 27.02 9.36 4.65
N PRO A 182 26.66 9.12 5.93
CA PRO A 182 27.61 9.31 7.02
C PRO A 182 28.86 8.46 6.77
N ALA A 183 30.03 9.11 6.83
CA ALA A 183 31.31 8.47 6.56
C ALA A 183 31.54 7.28 7.52
N PRO A 184 32.24 6.21 7.09
CA PRO A 184 32.56 5.09 7.96
C PRO A 184 33.37 5.59 9.17
N VAL A 185 32.88 5.34 10.39
CA VAL A 185 33.60 5.65 11.63
C VAL A 185 34.90 4.87 11.63
N ARG A 186 36.02 5.56 11.38
CA ARG A 186 37.37 5.01 11.54
C ARG A 186 37.59 4.83 13.04
N SER A 187 37.62 3.59 13.52
CA SER A 187 38.02 3.28 14.89
C SER A 187 39.47 3.72 15.10
N SER A 188 39.71 4.78 15.86
CA SER A 188 41.05 5.11 16.34
C SER A 188 41.53 4.02 17.30
N PRO A 189 42.82 3.62 17.27
CA PRO A 189 43.36 2.65 18.22
C PRO A 189 43.28 3.23 19.64
N VAL A 190 42.72 2.46 20.57
CA VAL A 190 42.79 2.76 22.01
C VAL A 190 44.25 2.56 22.43
N SER A 191 44.93 3.64 22.76
CA SER A 191 46.22 3.66 23.47
C SER A 191 45.97 4.17 24.89
N GLY A 192 46.26 3.33 25.88
CA GLY A 192 46.19 3.66 27.30
C GLY A 192 45.73 2.48 28.14
#